data_AF-A0A6N8I0B6-F1
#
_entry.id   AF-A0A6N8I0B6-F1
#
_cell.length_a   1.000
_cell.length_b   1.000
_cell.length_c   1.000
_cell.angle_alpha   90.00
_cell.angle_beta   90.00
_cell.angle_gamma   90.00
#
_symmetry.space_group_name_H-M   'P 1'
#
loop_
_entity.id
_entity.type
_entity.pdbx_description
1 polymer ?
#
loop_
_entity_poly.entity_id
_entity_poly.type
_entity_poly.pdbx_seq_one_letter_code
_entity_poly.pdbx_strand_id
1 'polypeptide(L)'
;MRVNEEKLIAALLSSNSTKEASLKSGVAERTIYTYKQKPEFKQRLNQAKTEMLEMTVAKLSNSTAEATEVLADVMKDKEANPQTRIYAARSVLEFAAKYTDTVDVAQRLEALERRQAENSSKTEGWME
;
A
#
# COMPACT_ATOMS: atom_id res chain seq x y z
N MET A 1 -21.40 -0.93 -29.23
CA MET A 1 -21.45 -1.05 -27.75
C MET A 1 -20.37 -0.16 -27.16
N ARG A 2 -20.73 0.78 -26.27
CA ARG A 2 -19.75 1.63 -25.57
C ARG A 2 -19.09 0.79 -24.47
N VAL A 3 -17.75 0.76 -24.41
CA VAL A 3 -17.04 0.05 -23.33
C VAL A 3 -17.33 0.74 -22.01
N ASN A 4 -17.74 -0.02 -21.01
CA ASN A 4 -17.81 0.49 -19.64
C ASN A 4 -16.38 0.48 -19.07
N GLU A 5 -15.77 1.66 -19.01
CA GLU A 5 -14.38 1.80 -18.58
C GLU A 5 -14.17 1.41 -17.12
N GLU A 6 -15.13 1.69 -16.23
CA GLU A 6 -15.03 1.32 -14.82
C GLU A 6 -15.02 -0.19 -14.63
N LYS A 7 -15.92 -0.89 -15.35
CA LYS A 7 -15.94 -2.36 -15.34
C LYS A 7 -14.66 -2.95 -15.92
N LEU A 8 -14.09 -2.34 -16.97
CA LEU A 8 -12.82 -2.77 -17.54
C LEU A 8 -11.65 -2.53 -16.58
N ILE A 9 -11.62 -1.38 -15.89
CA ILE A 9 -10.60 -1.08 -14.87
C ILE A 9 -10.67 -2.09 -13.73
N ALA A 10 -11.85 -2.34 -13.16
CA ALA A 10 -12.03 -3.32 -12.08
C ALA A 10 -11.60 -4.74 -12.51
N ALA A 11 -11.92 -5.13 -13.74
CA ALA A 11 -11.46 -6.40 -14.30
C ALA A 11 -9.92 -6.45 -14.45
N LEU A 12 -9.29 -5.35 -14.89
CA LEU A 12 -7.84 -5.26 -15.04
C LEU A 12 -7.10 -5.24 -13.69
N LEU A 13 -7.68 -4.66 -12.64
CA LEU A 13 -7.10 -4.66 -11.30
C LEU A 13 -7.12 -6.05 -10.65
N SER A 14 -8.13 -6.86 -10.96
CA SER A 14 -8.36 -8.16 -10.32
C SER A 14 -7.88 -9.35 -11.16
N SER A 15 -7.13 -9.13 -12.25
CA SER A 15 -6.72 -10.18 -13.19
C SER A 15 -5.22 -10.20 -13.44
N ASN A 16 -4.69 -11.41 -13.63
CA ASN A 16 -3.28 -11.64 -13.94
C ASN A 16 -2.98 -11.64 -15.45
N SER A 17 -4.02 -11.55 -16.29
CA SER A 17 -3.87 -11.53 -17.76
C SER A 17 -4.97 -10.74 -18.47
N THR A 18 -4.69 -10.29 -19.70
CA THR A 18 -5.68 -9.62 -20.56
C THR A 18 -6.87 -10.54 -20.90
N LYS A 19 -6.62 -11.85 -21.07
CA LYS A 19 -7.66 -12.86 -21.30
C LYS A 19 -8.65 -12.94 -20.15
N GLU A 20 -8.14 -12.98 -18.92
CA GLU A 20 -8.97 -13.03 -17.72
C GLU A 20 -9.78 -11.73 -17.55
N ALA A 21 -9.14 -10.58 -17.77
CA ALA A 21 -9.83 -9.28 -17.75
C ALA A 21 -10.91 -9.17 -18.83
N SER A 22 -10.70 -9.78 -20.00
CA SER A 22 -11.69 -9.88 -21.08
C SER A 22 -12.92 -10.66 -20.63
N LEU A 23 -12.73 -11.84 -20.03
CA LEU A 23 -13.83 -12.64 -19.48
C LEU A 23 -14.62 -11.90 -18.39
N LYS A 24 -13.94 -11.22 -17.46
CA LYS A 24 -14.58 -10.47 -16.37
C LYS A 24 -15.31 -9.21 -16.83
N SER A 25 -14.70 -8.45 -17.75
CA SER A 25 -15.29 -7.19 -18.24
C SER A 25 -16.35 -7.42 -19.33
N GLY A 26 -16.26 -8.51 -20.07
CA GLY A 26 -17.02 -8.74 -21.31
C GLY A 26 -16.47 -7.94 -22.51
N VAL A 27 -15.25 -7.41 -22.41
CA VAL A 27 -14.60 -6.61 -23.46
C VAL A 27 -13.60 -7.48 -24.20
N ALA A 28 -13.70 -7.56 -25.53
CA ALA A 28 -12.78 -8.33 -26.35
C ALA A 28 -11.32 -7.90 -26.14
N GLU A 29 -10.40 -8.88 -26.07
CA GLU A 29 -8.97 -8.62 -25.79
C GLU A 29 -8.36 -7.55 -26.70
N ARG A 30 -8.68 -7.58 -28.01
CA ARG A 30 -8.22 -6.57 -28.98
C ARG A 30 -8.63 -5.16 -28.57
N THR A 31 -9.85 -4.97 -28.09
CA THR A 31 -10.34 -3.70 -27.58
C THR A 31 -9.59 -3.30 -26.30
N ILE A 32 -9.34 -4.26 -25.39
CA ILE A 32 -8.54 -3.99 -24.18
C ILE A 32 -7.13 -3.50 -24.54
N TYR A 33 -6.47 -4.10 -25.54
CA TYR A 33 -5.17 -3.62 -26.02
C TYR A 33 -5.23 -2.18 -26.54
N THR A 34 -6.26 -1.81 -27.31
CA THR A 34 -6.46 -0.43 -27.75
C THR A 34 -6.69 0.53 -26.58
N TYR A 35 -7.53 0.16 -25.60
CA TYR A 35 -7.80 0.99 -24.41
C TYR A 35 -6.55 1.17 -23.56
N LYS A 36 -5.76 0.11 -23.37
CA LYS A 36 -4.46 0.17 -22.68
C LYS A 36 -3.48 1.13 -23.33
N GLN A 37 -3.66 1.55 -24.59
CA GLN A 37 -2.81 2.55 -25.23
C GLN A 37 -3.31 3.99 -25.11
N LYS A 38 -4.58 4.20 -24.76
CA LYS A 38 -5.14 5.54 -24.59
C LYS A 38 -4.57 6.22 -23.34
N PRO A 39 -3.98 7.44 -23.45
CA PRO A 39 -3.41 8.14 -22.31
C PRO A 39 -4.38 8.33 -21.13
N GLU A 40 -5.60 8.78 -21.40
CA GLU A 40 -6.64 8.99 -20.39
C GLU A 40 -6.99 7.70 -19.63
N PHE A 41 -7.12 6.58 -20.36
CA PHE A 41 -7.42 5.29 -19.76
C PHE A 41 -6.24 4.75 -18.94
N LYS A 42 -4.99 4.92 -19.42
CA LYS A 42 -3.78 4.60 -18.64
C LYS A 42 -3.75 5.38 -17.33
N GLN A 43 -4.03 6.67 -17.37
CA GLN A 43 -4.08 7.53 -16.19
C GLN A 43 -5.13 7.03 -15.19
N ARG A 44 -6.35 6.77 -15.65
CA ARG A 44 -7.43 6.30 -14.78
C ARG A 44 -7.17 4.91 -14.19
N LEU A 45 -6.59 4.00 -14.98
CA LEU A 45 -6.16 2.69 -14.49
C LEU A 45 -5.04 2.81 -13.45
N ASN A 46 -4.06 3.68 -13.66
CA ASN A 46 -2.99 3.91 -12.70
C ASN A 46 -3.51 4.53 -11.41
N GLN A 47 -4.42 5.51 -11.49
CA GLN A 47 -5.08 6.09 -10.33
C GLN A 47 -5.81 5.01 -9.51
N ALA A 48 -6.59 4.16 -10.17
CA ALA A 48 -7.30 3.08 -9.50
C ALA A 48 -6.35 2.02 -8.88
N LYS A 49 -5.16 1.80 -9.47
CA LYS A 49 -4.12 0.96 -8.86
C LYS A 49 -3.57 1.59 -7.59
N THR A 50 -3.29 2.89 -7.61
CA THR A 50 -2.79 3.62 -6.46
C THR A 50 -3.81 3.55 -5.32
N GLU A 51 -5.08 3.86 -5.58
CA GLU A 51 -6.16 3.76 -4.58
C GLU A 51 -6.30 2.35 -4.01
N MET A 52 -6.24 1.31 -4.87
CA MET A 52 -6.27 -0.08 -4.42
C MET A 52 -5.08 -0.43 -3.53
N LEU A 53 -3.88 0.05 -3.87
CA LEU A 53 -2.67 -0.18 -3.09
C LEU A 53 -2.78 0.51 -1.72
N GLU A 54 -3.22 1.77 -1.69
CA GLU A 54 -3.44 2.53 -0.45
C GLU A 54 -4.40 1.81 0.49
N MET A 55 -5.55 1.35 -0.03
CA MET A 55 -6.50 0.56 0.76
C MET A 55 -5.90 -0.77 1.26
N THR A 56 -5.08 -1.42 0.43
CA THR A 56 -4.42 -2.68 0.80
C THR A 56 -3.38 -2.46 1.90
N VAL A 57 -2.60 -1.38 1.80
CA VAL A 57 -1.63 -0.99 2.83
C VAL A 57 -2.36 -0.68 4.15
N ALA A 58 -3.45 0.09 4.11
CA ALA A 58 -4.24 0.37 5.30
C ALA A 58 -4.78 -0.91 5.97
N LYS A 59 -5.27 -1.87 5.16
CA LYS A 59 -5.71 -3.17 5.66
C LYS A 59 -4.57 -3.98 6.29
N LEU A 60 -3.40 -4.01 5.65
CA LEU A 60 -2.21 -4.68 6.19
C LEU A 60 -1.75 -4.05 7.51
N SER A 61 -1.78 -2.72 7.61
CA SER A 61 -1.49 -2.00 8.85
C SER A 61 -2.45 -2.38 9.97
N ASN A 62 -3.75 -2.48 9.69
CA ASN A 62 -4.73 -2.93 10.68
C ASN A 62 -4.49 -4.38 11.12
N SER A 63 -4.29 -5.30 10.18
CA SER A 63 -3.99 -6.70 10.52
C SER A 63 -2.68 -6.86 11.28
N THR A 64 -1.72 -5.96 11.07
CA THR A 64 -0.48 -5.91 11.87
C THR A 64 -0.78 -5.54 13.33
N ALA A 65 -1.66 -4.57 13.57
CA ALA A 65 -2.08 -4.21 14.92
C ALA A 65 -2.84 -5.35 15.61
N GLU A 66 -3.75 -6.02 14.88
CA GLU A 66 -4.43 -7.20 15.41
C GLU A 66 -3.44 -8.33 15.75
N ALA A 67 -2.41 -8.56 14.92
CA ALA A 67 -1.40 -9.56 15.19
C ALA A 67 -0.56 -9.24 16.44
N THR A 68 -0.26 -7.96 16.71
CA THR A 68 0.47 -7.58 17.94
C THR A 68 -0.37 -7.78 19.19
N GLU A 69 -1.69 -7.58 19.12
CA GLU A 69 -2.63 -7.91 20.20
C GLU A 69 -2.64 -9.41 20.50
N VAL A 70 -2.73 -10.25 19.45
CA VAL A 70 -2.68 -11.72 19.61
C VAL A 70 -1.37 -12.15 20.28
N LEU A 71 -0.21 -11.60 19.87
CA LEU A 71 1.06 -11.92 20.52
C LEU A 71 1.09 -11.45 21.98
N ALA A 72 0.50 -10.28 22.27
CA ALA A 72 0.43 -9.74 23.62
C ALA A 72 -0.44 -10.59 24.56
N ASP A 73 -1.51 -11.18 24.03
CA ASP A 73 -2.36 -12.12 24.76
C ASP A 73 -1.64 -13.45 25.00
N VAL A 74 -1.01 -14.02 23.97
CA VAL A 74 -0.26 -15.28 24.07
C VAL A 74 0.89 -15.20 25.07
N MET A 75 1.63 -14.09 25.14
CA MET A 75 2.72 -13.95 26.12
C MET A 75 2.23 -13.86 27.58
N LYS A 76 0.99 -13.40 27.79
CA LYS A 76 0.34 -13.24 29.10
C LYS A 76 -0.45 -14.46 29.53
N ASP A 77 -0.83 -15.33 28.60
CA ASP A 77 -1.53 -16.59 28.89
C ASP A 77 -0.65 -17.49 29.77
N LYS A 78 -1.16 -17.84 30.96
CA LYS A 78 -0.45 -18.68 31.94
C LYS A 78 -0.59 -20.18 31.67
N GLU A 79 -1.61 -20.56 30.90
CA GLU A 79 -1.88 -21.95 30.52
C GLU A 79 -1.09 -22.34 29.26
N ALA A 80 -0.70 -21.36 28.44
CA ALA A 80 0.23 -21.57 27.34
C ALA A 80 1.59 -22.07 27.82
N ASN A 81 2.20 -22.97 27.04
CA ASN A 81 3.52 -23.49 27.40
C ASN A 81 4.57 -22.35 27.47
N PRO A 82 5.57 -22.44 28.36
CA PRO A 82 6.53 -21.36 28.57
C PRO A 82 7.29 -20.91 27.31
N GLN A 83 7.61 -21.85 26.41
CA GLN A 83 8.32 -21.53 25.18
C GLN A 83 7.47 -20.68 24.23
N THR A 84 6.20 -21.02 24.03
CA THR A 84 5.25 -20.24 23.22
C THR A 84 5.12 -18.81 23.73
N ARG A 85 5.08 -18.63 25.05
CA ARG A 85 5.04 -17.30 25.68
C ARG A 85 6.32 -16.50 25.44
N ILE A 86 7.49 -17.16 25.55
CA ILE A 86 8.80 -16.56 25.26
C ILE A 86 8.89 -16.15 23.78
N TYR A 87 8.45 -17.00 22.86
CA TYR A 87 8.43 -16.69 21.43
C TYR A 87 7.53 -15.50 21.13
N ALA A 88 6.32 -15.45 21.70
CA ALA A 88 5.41 -14.31 21.53
C ALA A 88 6.02 -13.00 22.07
N ALA A 89 6.58 -13.03 23.27
CA ALA A 89 7.25 -11.87 23.87
C ALA A 89 8.45 -11.41 23.02
N ARG A 90 9.26 -12.35 22.52
CA ARG A 90 10.40 -12.05 21.64
C ARG A 90 9.93 -11.39 20.34
N SER A 91 8.89 -11.93 19.70
CA SER A 91 8.33 -11.35 18.48
C SER A 91 7.84 -9.91 18.72
N VAL A 92 7.15 -9.65 19.84
CA VAL A 92 6.73 -8.28 20.20
C VAL A 92 7.93 -7.33 20.32
N LEU A 93 9.01 -7.75 20.99
CA LEU A 93 10.23 -6.93 21.14
C LEU A 93 10.94 -6.69 19.80
N GLU A 94 11.06 -7.70 18.96
CA GLU A 94 11.66 -7.59 17.62
C GLU A 94 10.87 -6.63 16.73
N PHE A 95 9.53 -6.71 16.74
CA PHE A 95 8.69 -5.77 16.00
C PHE A 95 8.76 -4.36 16.57
N ALA A 96 8.76 -4.18 17.89
CA ALA A 96 8.89 -2.87 18.52
C ALA A 96 10.19 -2.15 18.08
N ALA A 97 11.32 -2.86 18.05
CA ALA A 97 12.57 -2.32 17.54
C ALA A 97 12.46 -1.89 16.07
N LYS A 98 11.95 -2.78 15.20
CA LYS A 98 11.81 -2.49 13.77
C LYS A 98 10.87 -1.32 13.46
N TYR A 99 9.75 -1.22 14.17
CA TYR A 99 8.81 -0.11 13.98
C TYR A 99 9.36 1.21 14.53
N THR A 100 10.13 1.18 15.61
CA THR A 100 10.83 2.37 16.12
C THR A 100 11.79 2.92 15.06
N ASP A 101 12.60 2.05 14.45
CA ASP A 101 13.50 2.44 13.36
C ASP A 101 12.73 3.03 12.16
N THR A 102 11.60 2.42 11.81
CA THR A 102 10.75 2.90 10.69
C THR A 102 10.20 4.30 10.96
N VAL A 103 9.71 4.54 12.18
CA VAL A 103 9.18 5.85 12.60
C VAL A 103 10.28 6.91 12.64
N ASP A 104 11.46 6.59 13.18
CA ASP A 104 12.60 7.52 13.20
C ASP A 104 13.02 7.91 11.77
N VAL A 105 13.14 6.94 10.87
CA VAL A 105 13.51 7.19 9.46
C VAL A 105 12.47 8.07 8.78
N ALA A 106 11.18 7.81 8.97
CA ALA A 106 10.11 8.61 8.39
C ALA A 106 10.14 10.07 8.90
N GLN A 107 10.27 10.26 10.22
CA GLN A 107 10.36 11.59 10.83
C GLN A 107 11.58 12.38 10.33
N ARG A 108 12.72 11.70 10.18
CA ARG A 108 13.95 12.30 9.65
C ARG A 108 13.82 12.67 8.18
N LEU A 109 13.14 11.85 7.38
CA LEU A 109 12.88 12.15 5.97
C LEU A 109 11.99 13.38 5.84
N GLU A 110 10.87 13.44 6.56
CA GLU A 110 9.99 14.62 6.55
C GLU A 110 10.73 15.89 7.00
N ALA A 111 11.60 15.79 8.01
CA ALA A 111 12.40 16.92 8.46
C ALA A 111 13.39 17.41 7.38
N LEU A 112 13.94 16.50 6.58
CA LEU A 112 14.80 16.85 5.44
C LEU A 112 13.99 17.49 4.31
N GLU A 113 12.83 16.94 3.96
CA GLU A 113 11.92 17.48 2.94
C GLU A 113 11.47 18.90 3.30
N ARG A 114 11.11 19.16 4.57
CA ARG A 114 10.77 20.51 5.06
C ARG A 114 11.93 21.49 4.91
N ARG A 115 13.15 21.11 5.30
CA ARG A 115 14.35 21.97 5.16
C ARG A 115 14.67 22.27 3.69
N GLN A 116 14.48 21.30 2.80
CA GLN A 116 14.67 21.52 1.36
C GLN A 116 13.65 22.52 0.81
N ALA A 117 12.38 22.38 1.15
CA ALA A 117 11.34 23.33 0.75
C ALA A 117 11.62 24.76 1.25
N GLU A 118 12.03 24.90 2.52
CA GLU A 118 12.43 26.20 3.09
C GLU A 118 13.64 26.81 2.37
N ASN A 119 14.65 26.01 2.04
CA ASN A 119 15.83 26.51 1.33
C ASN A 119 15.52 26.92 -0.11
N SER A 120 14.68 26.15 -0.83
CA SER A 120 14.22 26.49 -2.18
C SER A 120 13.44 27.82 -2.20
N SER A 121 12.53 28.02 -1.23
CA SER A 121 11.79 29.29 -1.10
C SER A 121 12.67 30.50 -0.79
N LYS A 122 13.76 30.29 -0.03
CA LYS A 122 14.72 31.35 0.25
C LYS A 122 15.45 31.73 -1.03
N THR A 123 16.00 30.77 -1.77
CA THR A 123 16.75 31.04 -3.01
C THR A 123 15.96 31.76 -4.09
N GLU A 124 14.65 31.52 -4.23
CA GLU A 124 13.80 32.26 -5.16
C GLU A 124 13.60 33.72 -4.73
N GLY A 125 13.48 34.00 -3.43
CA GLY A 125 13.35 35.36 -2.89
C GLY A 125 14.62 36.22 -2.90
N TRP A 126 15.81 35.66 -3.20
CA TRP A 126 17.05 36.42 -3.42
C TRP A 126 17.28 36.77 -4.90
N MET A 127 16.47 36.23 -5.81
CA MET A 127 16.56 36.45 -7.25
C MET A 127 15.55 37.49 -7.77
N GLU A 128 14.67 38.01 -6.92
CA GLU A 128 13.83 39.19 -7.13
C GLU A 128 14.46 40.46 -6.54
#